data_AF-A0A1Q9DF62-F1
#
_entry.id   AF-A0A1Q9DF62-F1
#
_cell.length_a   1.000
_cell.length_b   1.000
_cell.length_c   1.000
_cell.angle_alpha   90.00
_cell.angle_beta   90.00
_cell.angle_gamma   90.00
#
_symmetry.space_group_name_H-M   'P 1'
#
loop_
_entity.id
_entity.type
_entity.pdbx_description
1 polymer ?
#
loop_
_entity_poly.entity_id
_entity_poly.type
_entity_poly.pdbx_seq_one_letter_code
_entity_poly.pdbx_strand_id
1 'polypeptide(L)'
;MPLEERSVDHILLKVPTSFNVLLEEQHLLCGWELLCWTWPLETKQFALLEPALLYQLEVVSADSDWPHKALEQVLAGKCRLLCPIWSLSPNHWTLLEGERASPDAPWSLTYRDSLHPPSENALKQARTVAALLGVLDPALPPVNHSFQASCECGWFVLSWMESIVASLSEGPASRLWPAQLAKVWQKQRLLPLEKALQKERDKLSEENKASEQKALKLSKQLEASQARAAKALEASAKLKASAKAAAMKALEENSSLFRWTDLSKDAGGCLSCDHEYLFRYLMKKEALKRSKVDPSLNLALS
;
A
#
# COMPACT_ATOMS: atom_id res chain seq x y z
N MET A 1 -2.50 13.36 -16.27
CA MET A 1 -2.87 13.07 -14.87
C MET A 1 -1.91 12.01 -14.37
N PRO A 2 -1.27 12.20 -13.20
CA PRO A 2 -0.31 11.23 -12.70
C PRO A 2 -1.03 9.95 -12.32
N LEU A 3 -0.47 8.82 -12.75
CA LEU A 3 -0.85 7.50 -12.26
C LEU A 3 -0.45 7.45 -10.78
N GLU A 4 -1.42 7.66 -9.90
CA GLU A 4 -1.26 7.39 -8.48
C GLU A 4 -0.76 5.94 -8.34
N GLU A 5 0.36 5.80 -7.63
CA GLU A 5 0.85 4.55 -7.09
C GLU A 5 -0.32 3.85 -6.39
N ARG A 6 -0.90 2.87 -7.07
CA ARG A 6 -1.79 1.90 -6.41
C ARG A 6 -0.93 1.21 -5.37
N SER A 7 -1.12 1.60 -4.11
CA SER A 7 -0.50 0.94 -2.98
C SER A 7 -0.74 -0.56 -3.09
N VAL A 8 0.29 -1.33 -2.79
CA VAL A 8 0.31 -2.80 -2.82
C VAL A 8 -0.53 -3.38 -1.64
N ASP A 9 -1.38 -2.57 -1.01
CA ASP A 9 -2.06 -2.85 0.26
C ASP A 9 -3.48 -3.46 0.11
N HIS A 10 -3.91 -3.85 -1.09
CA HIS A 10 -5.28 -4.31 -1.32
C HIS A 10 -5.47 -5.79 -1.72
N ILE A 11 -4.45 -6.65 -1.61
CA ILE A 11 -4.62 -8.11 -1.84
C ILE A 11 -4.35 -8.89 -0.55
N LEU A 12 -5.00 -8.52 0.55
CA LEU A 12 -5.11 -9.37 1.75
C LEU A 12 -6.57 -9.48 2.16
N LEU A 13 -7.35 -10.08 1.26
CA LEU A 13 -8.75 -10.45 1.46
C LEU A 13 -8.92 -11.27 2.75
N LYS A 14 -10.05 -11.07 3.44
CA LYS A 14 -10.39 -11.76 4.71
C LYS A 14 -10.65 -13.24 4.41
N VAL A 15 -9.76 -14.11 4.88
CA VAL A 15 -9.91 -15.58 4.74
C VAL A 15 -11.05 -16.08 5.64
N PRO A 16 -12.08 -16.79 5.12
CA PRO A 16 -13.18 -17.32 5.91
C PRO A 16 -12.79 -18.56 6.73
N THR A 17 -13.48 -18.78 7.86
CA THR A 17 -13.03 -19.66 8.95
C THR A 17 -13.74 -21.03 9.08
N SER A 18 -14.42 -21.58 8.07
CA SER A 18 -14.94 -22.96 8.18
C SER A 18 -15.06 -23.69 6.84
N PHE A 19 -14.76 -24.99 6.81
CA PHE A 19 -14.66 -25.78 5.57
C PHE A 19 -15.50 -27.06 5.61
N ASN A 20 -16.77 -26.85 5.30
CA ASN A 20 -17.70 -27.69 4.52
C ASN A 20 -18.51 -26.76 3.60
N VAL A 21 -17.86 -25.70 3.12
CA VAL A 21 -18.51 -24.46 2.70
C VAL A 21 -18.35 -24.23 1.20
N LEU A 22 -19.42 -23.75 0.62
CA LEU A 22 -19.51 -23.11 -0.68
C LEU A 22 -18.36 -22.10 -0.87
N LEU A 23 -17.58 -22.22 -1.94
CA LEU A 23 -16.51 -21.24 -2.20
C LEU A 23 -17.09 -19.84 -2.40
N GLU A 24 -16.40 -18.83 -1.88
CA GLU A 24 -16.64 -17.41 -2.20
C GLU A 24 -15.72 -16.97 -3.35
N GLU A 25 -15.99 -15.81 -3.94
CA GLU A 25 -15.22 -15.25 -5.06
C GLU A 25 -13.71 -15.20 -4.79
N GLN A 26 -13.30 -14.75 -3.61
CA GLN A 26 -11.90 -14.66 -3.20
C GLN A 26 -11.14 -16.01 -3.25
N HIS A 27 -11.85 -17.12 -3.04
CA HIS A 27 -11.28 -18.46 -3.16
C HIS A 27 -10.99 -18.81 -4.62
N LEU A 28 -11.88 -18.42 -5.53
CA LEU A 28 -11.69 -18.64 -6.97
C LEU A 28 -10.54 -17.79 -7.51
N LEU A 29 -10.43 -16.54 -7.07
CA LEU A 29 -9.31 -15.66 -7.43
C LEU A 29 -7.98 -16.21 -6.89
N CYS A 30 -7.94 -16.66 -5.63
CA CYS A 30 -6.77 -17.32 -5.07
C CYS A 30 -6.39 -18.59 -5.87
N GLY A 31 -7.38 -19.38 -6.29
CA GLY A 31 -7.16 -20.52 -7.17
C GLY A 31 -6.59 -20.12 -8.53
N TRP A 32 -7.10 -19.04 -9.13
CA TRP A 32 -6.55 -18.48 -10.37
C TRP A 32 -5.09 -18.04 -10.22
N GLU A 33 -4.75 -17.32 -9.15
CA GLU A 33 -3.36 -16.91 -8.89
C GLU A 33 -2.43 -18.12 -8.74
N LEU A 34 -2.90 -19.20 -8.10
CA LEU A 34 -2.13 -20.44 -8.03
C LEU A 34 -1.93 -21.07 -9.42
N LEU A 35 -2.93 -21.00 -10.30
CA LEU A 35 -2.79 -21.43 -11.70
C LEU A 35 -1.79 -20.57 -12.47
N CYS A 36 -1.81 -19.24 -12.30
CA CYS A 36 -0.85 -18.32 -12.89
C CYS A 36 0.59 -18.63 -12.44
N TRP A 37 0.76 -19.00 -11.17
CA TRP A 37 2.06 -19.40 -10.65
C TRP A 37 2.53 -20.75 -11.18
N THR A 38 1.61 -21.70 -11.33
CA THR A 38 1.92 -23.08 -11.78
C THR A 38 2.15 -23.15 -13.30
N TRP A 39 1.36 -22.41 -14.09
CA TRP A 39 1.39 -22.37 -15.56
C TRP A 39 1.50 -20.93 -16.08
N PRO A 40 2.64 -20.24 -15.85
CA PRO A 40 2.79 -18.82 -16.15
C PRO A 40 2.81 -18.48 -17.65
N LEU A 41 3.04 -19.45 -18.53
CA LEU A 41 3.05 -19.22 -19.98
C LEU A 41 1.66 -19.43 -20.59
N GLU A 42 0.97 -20.47 -20.14
CA GLU A 42 -0.38 -20.86 -20.58
C GLU A 42 -1.40 -19.82 -20.13
N THR A 43 -1.38 -19.44 -18.85
CA THR A 43 -2.31 -18.45 -18.26
C THR A 43 -2.22 -17.06 -18.91
N LYS A 44 -1.08 -16.69 -19.52
CA LYS A 44 -0.94 -15.43 -20.27
C LYS A 44 -1.89 -15.32 -21.47
N GLN A 45 -2.39 -16.44 -21.99
CA GLN A 45 -3.31 -16.45 -23.14
C GLN A 45 -4.77 -16.20 -22.72
N PHE A 46 -5.06 -16.36 -21.43
CA PHE A 46 -6.39 -16.22 -20.88
C PHE A 46 -6.64 -14.80 -20.37
N ALA A 47 -7.89 -14.37 -20.52
CA ALA A 47 -8.52 -13.37 -19.68
C ALA A 47 -9.34 -14.09 -18.61
N LEU A 48 -9.22 -13.67 -17.35
CA LEU A 48 -10.18 -14.01 -16.32
C LEU A 48 -11.19 -12.87 -16.22
N LEU A 49 -12.47 -13.16 -16.39
CA LEU A 49 -13.54 -12.21 -16.12
C LEU A 49 -13.99 -12.40 -14.67
N GLU A 50 -13.64 -11.44 -13.81
CA GLU A 50 -13.91 -11.52 -12.38
C GLU A 50 -15.43 -11.46 -12.08
N PRO A 51 -15.95 -12.27 -11.14
CA PRO A 51 -17.36 -12.26 -10.76
C PRO A 51 -17.89 -10.88 -10.33
N ALA A 52 -17.07 -10.08 -9.64
CA ALA A 52 -17.43 -8.71 -9.27
C ALA A 52 -17.69 -7.82 -10.49
N LEU A 53 -16.94 -7.98 -11.58
CA LEU A 53 -17.16 -7.25 -12.82
C LEU A 53 -18.46 -7.71 -13.48
N LEU A 54 -18.77 -9.01 -13.48
CA LEU A 54 -20.04 -9.53 -13.98
C LEU A 54 -21.25 -8.90 -13.28
N TYR A 55 -21.20 -8.79 -11.96
CA TYR A 55 -22.28 -8.16 -11.20
C TYR A 55 -22.48 -6.70 -11.62
N GLN A 56 -21.39 -5.96 -11.87
CA GLN A 56 -21.47 -4.59 -12.35
C GLN A 56 -22.05 -4.50 -13.77
N LEU A 57 -21.76 -5.46 -14.64
CA LEU A 57 -22.31 -5.52 -16.00
C LEU A 57 -23.84 -5.70 -16.01
N GLU A 58 -24.43 -6.32 -14.98
CA GLU A 58 -25.89 -6.50 -14.87
C GLU A 58 -26.63 -5.24 -14.38
N VAL A 59 -25.98 -4.42 -13.57
CA VAL A 59 -26.62 -3.27 -12.88
C VAL A 59 -26.65 -2.02 -13.78
N VAL A 60 -25.89 -2.01 -14.87
CA VAL A 60 -25.73 -0.84 -15.74
C VAL A 60 -26.88 -0.71 -16.74
N SER A 61 -27.34 0.53 -16.94
CA SER A 61 -28.39 0.88 -17.91
C SER A 61 -28.01 0.44 -19.33
N ALA A 62 -29.00 -0.01 -20.10
CA ALA A 62 -28.85 -0.48 -21.48
C ALA A 62 -28.22 0.56 -22.43
N ASP A 63 -28.29 1.85 -22.07
CA ASP A 63 -27.76 2.97 -22.88
C ASP A 63 -26.26 3.27 -22.62
N SER A 64 -25.59 2.47 -21.80
CA SER A 64 -24.17 2.68 -21.47
C SER A 64 -23.25 1.81 -22.31
N ASP A 65 -22.24 2.43 -22.93
CA ASP A 65 -21.13 1.72 -23.61
C ASP A 65 -20.12 1.13 -22.63
N TRP A 66 -20.24 1.43 -21.33
CA TRP A 66 -19.29 0.99 -20.31
C TRP A 66 -19.08 -0.54 -20.27
N PRO A 67 -20.13 -1.40 -20.35
CA PRO A 67 -19.97 -2.85 -20.33
C PRO A 67 -19.04 -3.37 -21.44
N HIS A 68 -19.22 -2.85 -22.66
CA HIS A 68 -18.40 -3.22 -23.80
C HIS A 68 -16.94 -2.77 -23.62
N LYS A 69 -16.73 -1.51 -23.19
CA LYS A 69 -15.37 -0.99 -22.95
C LYS A 69 -14.63 -1.72 -21.83
N ALA A 70 -15.31 -2.07 -20.74
CA ALA A 70 -14.71 -2.82 -19.64
C ALA A 70 -14.29 -4.22 -20.09
N LEU A 71 -15.16 -4.88 -20.87
CA LEU A 71 -14.87 -6.20 -21.42
C LEU A 71 -13.72 -6.15 -22.45
N GLU A 72 -13.69 -5.17 -23.35
CA GLU A 72 -12.60 -4.95 -24.29
C GLU A 72 -11.25 -4.79 -23.60
N GLN A 73 -11.19 -4.05 -22.49
CA GLN A 73 -9.97 -3.87 -21.72
C GLN A 73 -9.46 -5.18 -21.12
N VAL A 74 -10.37 -5.98 -20.51
CA VAL A 74 -10.02 -7.27 -19.92
C VAL A 74 -9.57 -8.28 -20.99
N LEU A 75 -10.19 -8.23 -22.17
CA LEU A 75 -9.93 -9.15 -23.29
C LEU A 75 -8.80 -8.69 -24.21
N ALA A 76 -8.17 -7.55 -23.94
CA ALA A 76 -7.19 -6.93 -24.83
C ALA A 76 -6.05 -7.90 -25.18
N GLY A 77 -5.98 -8.32 -26.45
CA GLY A 77 -5.00 -9.27 -26.96
C GLY A 77 -5.14 -10.72 -26.47
N LYS A 78 -6.21 -11.07 -25.76
CA LYS A 78 -6.46 -12.42 -25.22
C LYS A 78 -7.32 -13.24 -26.18
N CYS A 79 -6.99 -14.51 -26.38
CA CYS A 79 -7.75 -15.40 -27.27
C CYS A 79 -8.55 -16.45 -26.50
N ARG A 80 -8.41 -16.49 -25.17
CA ARG A 80 -9.12 -17.40 -24.30
C ARG A 80 -9.74 -16.65 -23.13
N LEU A 81 -10.88 -17.13 -22.65
CA LEU A 81 -11.66 -16.53 -21.58
C LEU A 81 -12.04 -17.61 -20.57
N LEU A 82 -11.85 -17.30 -19.29
CA LEU A 82 -12.46 -18.00 -18.17
C LEU A 82 -13.35 -17.02 -17.43
N CYS A 83 -14.63 -17.36 -17.30
CA CYS A 83 -15.64 -16.51 -16.70
C CYS A 83 -16.41 -17.33 -15.65
N PRO A 84 -15.96 -17.34 -14.39
CA PRO A 84 -16.72 -17.92 -13.28
C PRO A 84 -17.97 -17.09 -13.03
N ILE A 85 -19.14 -17.75 -12.99
CA ILE A 85 -20.44 -17.10 -12.87
C ILE A 85 -21.10 -17.54 -11.56
N TRP A 86 -21.55 -16.55 -10.77
CA TRP A 86 -22.24 -16.75 -9.51
C TRP A 86 -23.74 -16.50 -9.63
N SER A 87 -24.54 -17.52 -9.37
CA SER A 87 -25.99 -17.38 -9.23
C SER A 87 -26.39 -17.36 -7.75
N LEU A 88 -27.35 -16.50 -7.41
CA LEU A 88 -27.95 -16.41 -6.06
C LEU A 88 -29.14 -17.37 -5.86
N SER A 89 -29.59 -18.04 -6.92
CA SER A 89 -30.78 -18.90 -6.86
C SER A 89 -30.67 -20.06 -7.87
N PRO A 90 -30.19 -21.24 -7.45
CA PRO A 90 -29.53 -21.50 -6.16
C PRO A 90 -28.17 -20.79 -6.06
N ASN A 91 -27.67 -20.63 -4.83
CA ASN A 91 -26.29 -20.24 -4.55
C ASN A 91 -25.33 -21.23 -5.22
N HIS A 92 -24.81 -20.87 -6.39
CA HIS A 92 -24.14 -21.82 -7.27
C HIS A 92 -23.12 -21.18 -8.20
N TRP A 93 -21.98 -21.87 -8.34
CA TRP A 93 -20.90 -21.50 -9.26
C TRP A 93 -20.97 -22.31 -10.55
N THR A 94 -20.80 -21.61 -11.67
CA THR A 94 -20.68 -22.19 -13.01
C THR A 94 -19.50 -21.56 -13.73
N LEU A 95 -19.11 -22.11 -14.88
CA LEU A 95 -18.00 -21.59 -15.67
C LEU A 95 -18.43 -21.44 -17.12
N LEU A 96 -18.25 -20.22 -17.64
CA LEU A 96 -18.26 -19.95 -19.07
C LEU A 96 -16.81 -19.88 -19.57
N GLU A 97 -16.47 -20.79 -20.48
CA GLU A 97 -15.19 -20.86 -21.17
C GLU A 97 -15.36 -20.27 -22.57
N GLY A 98 -14.41 -19.45 -23.01
CA GLY A 98 -14.38 -18.90 -24.35
C GLY A 98 -13.05 -19.14 -25.05
N GLU A 99 -13.10 -19.40 -26.36
CA GLU A 99 -11.93 -19.49 -27.23
C GLU A 99 -12.20 -18.78 -28.56
N ARG A 100 -11.19 -18.11 -29.10
CA ARG A 100 -11.19 -17.55 -30.45
C ARG A 100 -9.83 -17.78 -31.12
N ALA A 101 -9.82 -17.89 -32.44
CA ALA A 101 -8.59 -18.16 -33.19
C ALA A 101 -7.63 -16.96 -33.22
N SER A 102 -8.15 -15.74 -33.12
CA SER A 102 -7.40 -14.49 -33.09
C SER A 102 -8.22 -13.41 -32.37
N PRO A 103 -7.63 -12.26 -31.97
CA PRO A 103 -8.36 -11.20 -31.27
C PRO A 103 -9.58 -10.63 -32.02
N ASP A 104 -9.61 -10.76 -33.35
CA ASP A 104 -10.72 -10.26 -34.18
C ASP A 104 -11.68 -11.37 -34.60
N ALA A 105 -11.38 -12.63 -34.27
CA ALA A 105 -12.24 -13.76 -34.58
C ALA A 105 -13.42 -13.86 -33.59
N PRO A 106 -14.57 -14.40 -34.03
CA PRO A 106 -15.71 -14.62 -33.16
C PRO A 106 -15.38 -15.61 -32.04
N TRP A 107 -16.01 -15.42 -30.88
CA TRP A 107 -15.87 -16.31 -29.73
C TRP A 107 -16.66 -17.61 -29.93
N SER A 108 -16.02 -18.74 -29.62
CA SER A 108 -16.65 -20.02 -29.37
C SER A 108 -16.78 -20.21 -27.86
N LEU A 109 -17.99 -20.48 -27.38
CA LEU A 109 -18.30 -20.52 -25.95
C LEU A 109 -18.72 -21.92 -25.50
N THR A 110 -18.22 -22.35 -24.35
CA THR A 110 -18.60 -23.60 -23.69
C THR A 110 -19.08 -23.30 -22.27
N TYR A 111 -20.30 -23.74 -21.95
CA TYR A 111 -20.89 -23.56 -20.62
C TYR A 111 -20.76 -24.85 -19.79
N ARG A 112 -20.33 -24.72 -18.54
CA ARG A 112 -20.14 -25.83 -17.59
C ARG A 112 -20.88 -25.55 -16.30
N ASP A 113 -21.65 -26.54 -15.85
CA ASP A 113 -22.55 -26.42 -14.71
C ASP A 113 -22.66 -27.76 -13.96
N SER A 114 -22.10 -27.85 -12.77
CA SER A 114 -22.06 -29.12 -12.03
C SER A 114 -23.40 -29.51 -11.42
N LEU A 115 -24.45 -28.68 -11.53
CA LEU A 115 -25.80 -29.03 -11.11
C LEU A 115 -26.55 -29.86 -12.16
N HIS A 116 -27.46 -30.69 -11.67
CA HIS A 116 -28.45 -31.38 -12.47
C HIS A 116 -29.82 -31.31 -11.77
N PRO A 117 -30.82 -30.60 -12.33
CA PRO A 117 -30.76 -29.79 -13.57
C PRO A 117 -29.87 -28.54 -13.44
N PRO A 118 -29.41 -27.94 -14.57
CA PRO A 118 -28.59 -26.73 -14.58
C PRO A 118 -29.29 -25.50 -13.99
N SER A 119 -28.54 -24.54 -13.47
CA SER A 119 -29.10 -23.29 -12.94
C SER A 119 -29.54 -22.36 -14.08
N GLU A 120 -30.85 -22.10 -14.15
CA GLU A 120 -31.42 -21.18 -15.15
C GLU A 120 -30.90 -19.75 -15.01
N ASN A 121 -30.74 -19.29 -13.76
CA ASN A 121 -30.20 -17.97 -13.48
C ASN A 121 -28.74 -17.85 -13.94
N ALA A 122 -27.88 -18.80 -13.58
CA ALA A 122 -26.49 -18.81 -14.05
C ALA A 122 -26.40 -18.86 -15.58
N LEU A 123 -27.26 -19.66 -16.22
CA LEU A 123 -27.34 -19.74 -17.67
C LEU A 123 -27.78 -18.42 -18.31
N LYS A 124 -28.72 -17.70 -17.69
CA LYS A 124 -29.12 -16.35 -18.14
C LYS A 124 -27.94 -15.38 -18.09
N GLN A 125 -27.15 -15.41 -17.01
CA GLN A 125 -25.95 -14.57 -16.90
C GLN A 125 -24.91 -14.93 -17.95
N ALA A 126 -24.68 -16.23 -18.18
CA ALA A 126 -23.78 -16.69 -19.23
C ALA A 126 -24.20 -16.18 -20.62
N ARG A 127 -25.52 -16.14 -20.90
CA ARG A 127 -26.07 -15.57 -22.13
C ARG A 127 -25.87 -14.06 -22.23
N THR A 128 -25.98 -13.31 -21.13
CA THR A 128 -25.67 -11.88 -21.10
C THR A 128 -24.21 -11.63 -21.49
N VAL A 129 -23.28 -12.38 -20.90
CA VAL A 129 -21.85 -12.29 -21.25
C VAL A 129 -21.62 -12.66 -22.71
N ALA A 130 -22.24 -13.73 -23.19
CA ALA A 130 -22.12 -14.15 -24.58
C ALA A 130 -22.62 -13.08 -25.57
N ALA A 131 -23.74 -12.42 -25.26
CA ALA A 131 -24.24 -11.31 -26.05
C ALA A 131 -23.26 -10.12 -26.09
N LEU A 132 -22.65 -9.78 -24.95
CA LEU A 132 -21.60 -8.74 -24.88
C LEU A 132 -20.34 -9.11 -25.68
N LEU A 133 -20.05 -10.40 -25.83
CA LEU A 133 -18.98 -10.93 -26.68
C LEU A 133 -19.36 -10.96 -28.18
N GLY A 134 -20.57 -10.52 -28.54
CA GLY A 134 -21.08 -10.54 -29.92
C GLY A 134 -21.58 -11.90 -30.40
N VAL A 135 -21.76 -12.88 -29.50
CA VAL A 135 -22.32 -14.19 -29.84
C VAL A 135 -23.84 -14.13 -29.71
N LEU A 136 -24.53 -14.07 -30.84
CA LEU A 136 -25.99 -14.04 -30.91
C LEU A 136 -26.57 -15.45 -30.71
N ASP A 137 -27.61 -15.56 -29.89
CA ASP A 137 -28.34 -16.80 -29.57
C ASP A 137 -27.45 -18.03 -29.33
N PRO A 138 -26.51 -17.96 -28.37
CA PRO A 138 -25.60 -19.05 -28.12
C PRO A 138 -26.39 -20.24 -27.55
N ALA A 139 -26.39 -21.35 -28.29
CA ALA A 139 -26.76 -22.64 -27.73
C ALA A 139 -25.68 -23.01 -26.71
N LEU A 140 -25.94 -22.72 -25.42
CA LEU A 140 -25.06 -23.04 -24.29
C LEU A 140 -25.60 -24.28 -23.53
N PRO A 141 -25.61 -25.48 -24.12
CA PRO A 141 -25.90 -26.67 -23.34
C PRO A 141 -24.77 -26.87 -22.31
N PRO A 142 -25.09 -27.25 -21.06
CA PRO A 142 -24.06 -27.56 -20.09
C PRO A 142 -23.28 -28.80 -20.51
N VAL A 143 -21.97 -28.66 -20.67
CA VAL A 143 -21.07 -29.76 -21.08
C VAL A 143 -20.34 -30.29 -19.86
N ASN A 144 -20.95 -31.28 -19.20
CA ASN A 144 -20.35 -31.93 -18.03
C ASN A 144 -20.38 -33.46 -18.16
N HIS A 145 -19.27 -34.08 -17.75
CA HIS A 145 -19.17 -35.53 -17.59
C HIS A 145 -19.42 -35.98 -16.14
N SER A 146 -19.56 -35.05 -15.21
CA SER A 146 -19.74 -35.32 -13.79
C SER A 146 -20.52 -34.18 -13.13
N PHE A 147 -21.33 -34.53 -12.14
CA PHE A 147 -22.18 -33.61 -11.39
C PHE A 147 -21.78 -33.60 -9.92
N GLN A 148 -22.03 -32.48 -9.24
CA GLN A 148 -21.74 -32.33 -7.82
C GLN A 148 -22.71 -33.18 -6.97
N ALA A 149 -22.24 -33.63 -5.81
CA ALA A 149 -23.10 -34.32 -4.85
C ALA A 149 -23.70 -33.36 -3.80
N SER A 150 -23.00 -32.26 -3.50
CA SER A 150 -23.39 -31.27 -2.48
C SER A 150 -22.91 -29.87 -2.88
N CYS A 151 -22.39 -29.08 -1.93
CA CYS A 151 -21.89 -27.70 -2.10
C CYS A 151 -20.54 -27.61 -2.84
N GLU A 152 -20.29 -28.49 -3.81
CA GLU A 152 -18.97 -28.64 -4.42
C GLU A 152 -18.73 -27.77 -5.68
N CYS A 153 -19.72 -26.98 -6.09
CA CYS A 153 -19.73 -26.23 -7.34
C CYS A 153 -18.45 -25.40 -7.58
N GLY A 154 -18.00 -24.65 -6.58
CA GLY A 154 -16.78 -23.85 -6.70
C GLY A 154 -15.52 -24.69 -6.94
N TRP A 155 -15.44 -25.89 -6.33
CA TRP A 155 -14.32 -26.82 -6.55
C TRP A 155 -14.33 -27.42 -7.95
N PHE A 156 -15.52 -27.67 -8.51
CA PHE A 156 -15.67 -28.06 -9.91
C PHE A 156 -15.19 -26.94 -10.85
N VAL A 157 -15.54 -25.68 -10.57
CA VAL A 157 -15.05 -24.53 -11.35
C VAL A 157 -13.52 -24.46 -11.36
N LEU A 158 -12.86 -24.53 -10.20
CA LEU A 158 -11.40 -24.55 -10.13
C LEU A 158 -10.78 -25.72 -10.90
N SER A 159 -11.42 -26.89 -10.82
CA SER A 159 -10.96 -28.09 -11.53
C SER A 159 -11.08 -27.95 -13.04
N TRP A 160 -12.15 -27.34 -13.55
CA TRP A 160 -12.27 -27.06 -14.97
C TRP A 160 -11.28 -25.99 -15.42
N MET A 161 -11.14 -24.90 -14.67
CA MET A 161 -10.15 -23.85 -14.97
C MET A 161 -8.75 -24.45 -15.11
N GLU A 162 -8.33 -25.28 -14.15
CA GLU A 162 -7.05 -25.99 -14.25
C GLU A 162 -7.00 -26.90 -15.47
N SER A 163 -8.02 -27.73 -15.68
CA SER A 163 -8.04 -28.69 -16.81
C SER A 163 -7.93 -27.98 -18.15
N ILE A 164 -8.54 -26.80 -18.28
CA ILE A 164 -8.52 -25.95 -19.47
C ILE A 164 -7.13 -25.32 -19.65
N VAL A 165 -6.55 -24.75 -18.59
CA VAL A 165 -5.20 -24.15 -18.65
C VAL A 165 -4.15 -25.22 -18.99
N ALA A 166 -4.16 -26.34 -18.26
CA ALA A 166 -3.22 -27.44 -18.47
C ALA A 166 -3.35 -28.07 -19.86
N SER A 167 -4.52 -27.98 -20.51
CA SER A 167 -4.72 -28.52 -21.87
C SER A 167 -3.81 -27.93 -22.94
N LEU A 168 -3.23 -26.75 -22.67
CA LEU A 168 -2.32 -26.07 -23.60
C LEU A 168 -0.94 -26.74 -23.67
N SER A 169 -0.52 -27.44 -22.62
CA SER A 169 0.79 -28.10 -22.55
C SER A 169 0.72 -29.59 -22.22
N GLU A 170 -0.43 -30.06 -21.74
CA GLU A 170 -0.63 -31.44 -21.30
C GLU A 170 -1.72 -32.16 -22.10
N GLY A 171 -1.48 -33.45 -22.36
CA GLY A 171 -2.45 -34.31 -23.02
C GLY A 171 -3.67 -34.63 -22.13
N PRO A 172 -4.77 -35.16 -22.70
CA PRO A 172 -5.92 -35.60 -21.90
C PRO A 172 -5.60 -36.69 -20.87
N ALA A 173 -4.66 -37.58 -21.16
CA ALA A 173 -4.34 -38.72 -20.30
C ALA A 173 -3.57 -38.37 -19.02
N SER A 174 -2.87 -37.21 -18.98
CA SER A 174 -2.16 -36.75 -17.79
C SER A 174 -3.05 -35.96 -16.82
N ARG A 175 -4.26 -35.60 -17.25
CA ARG A 175 -5.19 -34.77 -16.47
C ARG A 175 -6.17 -35.63 -15.70
N LEU A 176 -6.47 -35.21 -14.47
CA LEU A 176 -7.49 -35.85 -13.65
C LEU A 176 -8.89 -35.44 -14.10
N TRP A 177 -9.87 -36.32 -13.87
CA TRP A 177 -11.28 -35.97 -14.06
C TRP A 177 -11.70 -34.87 -13.07
N PRO A 178 -12.63 -33.96 -13.45
CA PRO A 178 -13.01 -32.82 -12.61
C PRO A 178 -13.40 -33.18 -11.17
N ALA A 179 -14.15 -34.28 -10.97
CA ALA A 179 -14.54 -34.72 -9.62
C ALA A 179 -13.37 -35.21 -8.75
N GLN A 180 -12.32 -35.77 -9.37
CA GLN A 180 -11.10 -36.16 -8.66
C GLN A 180 -10.22 -34.94 -8.38
N LEU A 181 -10.10 -34.06 -9.36
CA LEU A 181 -9.32 -32.83 -9.26
C LEU A 181 -9.93 -31.87 -8.23
N ALA A 182 -11.26 -31.83 -8.09
CA ALA A 182 -11.95 -31.04 -7.06
C ALA A 182 -11.53 -31.45 -5.65
N LYS A 183 -11.35 -32.76 -5.42
CA LYS A 183 -10.84 -33.29 -4.14
C LYS A 183 -9.38 -32.94 -3.90
N VAL A 184 -8.56 -32.87 -4.97
CA VAL A 184 -7.17 -32.41 -4.89
C VAL A 184 -7.13 -30.93 -4.53
N TRP A 185 -7.91 -30.10 -5.21
CA TRP A 185 -8.06 -28.68 -4.88
C TRP A 185 -8.45 -28.46 -3.43
N GLN A 186 -9.50 -29.16 -2.99
CA GLN A 186 -9.98 -29.07 -1.62
C GLN A 186 -8.90 -29.50 -0.62
N LYS A 187 -8.35 -30.72 -0.75
CA LYS A 187 -7.52 -31.30 0.33
C LYS A 187 -6.05 -30.91 0.30
N GLN A 188 -5.51 -30.62 -0.88
CA GLN A 188 -4.06 -30.53 -1.09
C GLN A 188 -3.61 -29.14 -1.55
N ARG A 189 -4.51 -28.26 -2.00
CA ARG A 189 -4.12 -26.96 -2.55
C ARG A 189 -4.70 -25.80 -1.77
N LEU A 190 -5.99 -25.52 -1.93
CA LEU A 190 -6.57 -24.28 -1.41
C LEU A 190 -6.60 -24.26 0.12
N LEU A 191 -7.09 -25.34 0.75
CA LEU A 191 -7.14 -25.43 2.22
C LEU A 191 -5.76 -25.31 2.88
N PRO A 192 -4.71 -26.04 2.45
CA PRO A 192 -3.37 -25.84 2.98
C PRO A 192 -2.82 -24.43 2.73
N LEU A 193 -3.05 -23.87 1.54
CA LEU A 193 -2.58 -22.53 1.17
C LEU A 193 -3.20 -21.47 2.07
N GLU A 194 -4.51 -21.51 2.29
CA GLU A 194 -5.19 -20.54 3.17
C GLU A 194 -4.74 -20.65 4.62
N LYS A 195 -4.52 -21.85 5.12
CA LYS A 195 -3.94 -22.04 6.47
C LYS A 195 -2.54 -21.44 6.56
N ALA A 196 -1.74 -21.58 5.52
CA ALA A 196 -0.41 -20.98 5.47
C ALA A 196 -0.49 -19.45 5.40
N LEU A 197 -1.36 -18.90 4.55
CA LEU A 197 -1.59 -17.47 4.42
C LEU A 197 -2.12 -16.84 5.71
N GLN A 198 -3.07 -17.51 6.38
CA GLN A 198 -3.59 -17.06 7.67
C GLN A 198 -2.50 -17.04 8.74
N LYS A 199 -1.63 -18.05 8.77
CA LYS A 199 -0.50 -18.10 9.70
C LYS A 199 0.50 -16.96 9.46
N GLU A 200 0.85 -16.67 8.20
CA GLU A 200 1.74 -15.54 7.87
C GLU A 200 1.07 -14.19 8.18
N ARG A 201 -0.24 -14.06 7.95
CA ARG A 201 -1.01 -12.87 8.34
C ARG A 201 -0.97 -12.64 9.84
N ASP A 202 -1.19 -13.67 10.65
CA ASP A 202 -1.17 -13.55 12.10
C ASP A 202 0.22 -13.16 12.60
N LYS A 203 1.27 -13.75 12.01
CA LYS A 203 2.66 -13.38 12.28
C LYS A 203 2.95 -11.91 11.94
N LEU A 204 2.57 -11.44 10.75
CA LEU A 204 2.75 -10.04 10.35
C LEU A 204 1.97 -9.07 11.24
N SER A 205 0.76 -9.45 11.68
CA SER A 205 -0.04 -8.67 12.63
C SER A 205 0.66 -8.52 13.99
N GLU A 206 1.28 -9.58 14.50
CA GLU A 206 2.06 -9.54 15.73
C GLU A 206 3.33 -8.70 15.58
N GLU A 207 4.06 -8.86 14.47
CA GLU A 207 5.26 -8.07 14.15
C GLU A 207 4.93 -6.57 14.03
N ASN A 208 3.82 -6.23 13.38
CA ASN A 208 3.34 -4.85 13.27
C ASN A 208 3.00 -4.27 14.64
N LYS A 209 2.23 -4.96 15.48
CA LYS A 209 1.93 -4.52 16.86
C LYS A 209 3.20 -4.33 17.68
N ALA A 210 4.18 -5.22 17.57
CA ALA A 210 5.45 -5.10 18.26
C ALA A 210 6.27 -3.89 17.77
N SER A 211 6.24 -3.63 16.46
CA SER A 211 6.91 -2.48 15.85
C SER A 211 6.27 -1.14 16.27
N GLU A 212 4.95 -1.06 16.28
CA GLU A 212 4.19 0.12 16.72
C GLU A 212 4.45 0.43 18.19
N GLN A 213 4.49 -0.60 19.05
CA GLN A 213 4.83 -0.43 20.47
C GLN A 213 6.27 0.06 20.68
N LYS A 214 7.23 -0.44 19.87
CA LYS A 214 8.62 0.05 19.91
C LYS A 214 8.70 1.51 19.44
N ALA A 215 8.03 1.85 18.34
CA ALA A 215 7.97 3.21 17.82
C ALA A 215 7.36 4.19 18.84
N LEU A 216 6.27 3.80 19.50
CA LEU A 216 5.62 4.60 20.54
C LEU A 216 6.55 4.83 21.75
N LYS A 217 7.27 3.80 22.19
CA LYS A 217 8.25 3.92 23.29
C LYS A 217 9.39 4.86 22.91
N LEU A 218 9.91 4.74 21.69
CA LEU A 218 11.02 5.55 21.20
C LEU A 218 10.61 7.03 21.05
N SER A 219 9.39 7.28 20.56
CA SER A 219 8.80 8.63 20.49
C SER A 219 8.70 9.27 21.88
N LYS A 220 8.14 8.57 22.87
CA LYS A 220 8.05 9.07 24.26
C LYS A 220 9.42 9.34 24.88
N GLN A 221 10.42 8.51 24.58
CA GLN A 221 11.80 8.74 25.05
C GLN A 221 12.41 9.98 24.40
N LEU A 222 12.16 10.19 23.10
CA LEU A 222 12.63 11.36 22.36
C LEU A 222 12.00 12.64 22.94
N GLU A 223 10.68 12.67 23.13
CA GLU A 223 9.96 13.79 23.75
C GLU A 223 10.50 14.10 25.17
N ALA A 224 10.69 13.07 26.00
CA ALA A 224 11.25 13.25 27.34
C ALA A 224 12.69 13.80 27.30
N SER A 225 13.51 13.37 26.34
CA SER A 225 14.87 13.86 26.16
C SER A 225 14.90 15.32 25.71
N GLN A 226 14.03 15.70 24.77
CA GLN A 226 13.89 17.07 24.28
C GLN A 226 13.38 17.99 25.39
N ALA A 227 12.40 17.56 26.18
CA ALA A 227 11.90 18.33 27.32
C ALA A 227 12.99 18.55 28.39
N ARG A 228 13.85 17.55 28.65
CA ARG A 228 15.00 17.71 29.56
C ARG A 228 16.05 18.67 29.01
N ALA A 229 16.36 18.56 27.72
CA ALA A 229 17.30 19.45 27.05
C ALA A 229 16.82 20.91 27.08
N ALA A 230 15.54 21.16 26.81
CA ALA A 230 14.93 22.48 26.89
C ALA A 230 15.03 23.07 28.32
N LYS A 231 14.69 22.29 29.35
CA LYS A 231 14.84 22.72 30.76
C LYS A 231 16.28 23.03 31.13
N ALA A 232 17.25 22.25 30.65
CA ALA A 232 18.67 22.50 30.90
C ALA A 232 19.16 23.79 30.22
N LEU A 233 18.70 24.05 28.99
CA LEU A 233 19.01 25.29 28.28
C LEU A 233 18.45 26.52 29.00
N GLU A 234 17.19 26.47 29.44
CA GLU A 234 16.57 27.54 30.25
C GLU A 234 17.32 27.78 31.56
N ALA A 235 17.69 26.72 32.27
CA ALA A 235 18.48 26.83 33.50
C ALA A 235 19.85 27.48 33.25
N SER A 236 20.53 27.09 32.17
CA SER A 236 21.81 27.69 31.79
C SER A 236 21.67 29.17 31.42
N ALA A 237 20.58 29.55 30.74
CA ALA A 237 20.30 30.93 30.37
C ALA A 237 20.04 31.79 31.62
N LYS A 238 19.29 31.27 32.61
CA LYS A 238 19.09 31.93 33.90
C LYS A 238 20.39 32.11 34.67
N LEU A 239 21.25 31.08 34.72
CA LEU A 239 22.56 31.17 35.35
C LEU A 239 23.46 32.21 34.67
N LYS A 240 23.52 32.22 33.33
CA LYS A 240 24.27 33.22 32.57
C LYS A 240 23.74 34.64 32.79
N ALA A 241 22.42 34.82 32.82
CA ALA A 241 21.80 36.12 33.08
C ALA A 241 22.10 36.62 34.50
N SER A 242 22.00 35.73 35.50
CA SER A 242 22.34 36.04 36.90
C SER A 242 23.82 36.37 37.06
N ALA A 243 24.72 35.58 36.46
CA ALA A 243 26.16 35.85 36.47
C ALA A 243 26.50 37.19 35.78
N LYS A 244 25.84 37.51 34.66
CA LYS A 244 25.99 38.80 33.99
C LYS A 244 25.52 39.96 34.87
N ALA A 245 24.37 39.82 35.53
CA ALA A 245 23.85 40.85 36.44
C ALA A 245 24.78 41.06 37.66
N ALA A 246 25.29 39.97 38.26
CA ALA A 246 26.26 40.03 39.34
C ALA A 246 27.58 40.68 38.90
N ALA A 247 28.08 40.34 37.71
CA ALA A 247 29.28 40.94 37.13
C ALA A 247 29.09 42.44 36.86
N MET A 248 27.94 42.85 36.30
CA MET A 248 27.62 44.27 36.08
C MET A 248 27.58 45.04 37.40
N LYS A 249 26.91 44.50 38.42
CA LYS A 249 26.83 45.11 39.75
C LYS A 249 28.20 45.24 40.41
N ALA A 250 29.02 44.19 40.37
CA ALA A 250 30.38 44.23 40.91
C ALA A 250 31.28 45.24 40.19
N LEU A 251 31.07 45.45 38.89
CA LEU A 251 31.79 46.47 38.11
C LEU A 251 31.39 47.88 38.53
N GLU A 252 30.09 48.13 38.75
CA GLU A 252 29.57 49.43 39.16
C GLU A 252 29.94 49.79 40.61
N GLU A 253 30.01 48.81 41.52
CA GLU A 253 30.29 49.05 42.94
C GLU A 253 31.80 49.16 43.25
N ASN A 254 32.66 48.41 42.56
CA ASN A 254 34.10 48.34 42.88
C ASN A 254 35.02 49.15 41.95
N SER A 255 34.48 49.80 40.92
CA SER A 255 35.27 50.59 39.97
C SER A 255 34.90 52.08 40.04
N SER A 256 35.81 52.90 40.55
CA SER A 256 35.70 54.36 40.50
C SER A 256 36.03 54.96 39.12
N LEU A 257 36.48 54.13 38.17
CA LEU A 257 37.02 54.54 36.86
C LEU A 257 36.27 53.97 35.66
N PHE A 258 35.39 52.97 35.83
CA PHE A 258 34.67 52.30 34.74
C PHE A 258 33.23 52.01 35.15
N ARG A 259 32.25 52.64 34.48
CA ARG A 259 30.84 52.27 34.57
C ARG A 259 30.43 51.46 33.35
N TRP A 260 29.45 50.57 33.51
CA TRP A 260 28.94 49.76 32.39
C TRP A 260 28.42 50.64 31.22
N THR A 261 27.86 51.80 31.55
CA THR A 261 27.42 52.81 30.57
C THR A 261 28.55 53.41 29.73
N ASP A 262 29.81 53.32 30.19
CA ASP A 262 30.97 53.80 29.45
C ASP A 262 31.42 52.77 28.38
N LEU A 263 30.97 51.51 28.50
CA LEU A 263 31.21 50.44 27.54
C LEU A 263 30.10 50.33 26.48
N SER A 264 28.90 50.83 26.75
CA SER A 264 27.74 50.68 25.86
C SER A 264 27.54 51.82 24.87
N LYS A 265 28.17 52.98 25.07
CA LYS A 265 28.08 54.12 24.13
C LYS A 265 29.09 54.05 22.96
N ASP A 266 30.14 53.24 23.08
CA ASP A 266 31.14 53.00 22.03
C ASP A 266 31.23 51.50 21.66
N ALA A 267 30.11 50.77 21.67
CA ALA A 267 30.06 49.34 21.36
C ALA A 267 30.23 49.02 19.85
N GLY A 268 31.26 49.58 19.23
CA GLY A 268 31.68 49.29 17.86
C GLY A 268 32.72 48.16 17.76
N GLY A 269 33.12 47.52 18.86
CA GLY A 269 34.11 46.45 18.78
C GLY A 269 34.29 45.68 20.09
N CYS A 270 34.39 44.36 19.98
CA CYS A 270 34.84 43.50 21.05
C CYS A 270 36.36 43.65 21.21
N LEU A 271 36.87 43.92 22.42
CA LEU A 271 38.31 44.13 22.67
C LEU A 271 39.20 42.92 22.32
N SER A 272 38.63 41.72 22.24
CA SER A 272 39.34 40.51 21.80
C SER A 272 39.19 40.19 20.31
N CYS A 273 38.34 40.94 19.59
CA CYS A 273 37.92 40.63 18.23
C CYS A 273 38.29 41.75 17.24
N ASP A 274 38.47 42.98 17.71
CA ASP A 274 38.72 44.17 16.90
C ASP A 274 40.01 44.87 17.38
N HIS A 275 41.09 44.65 16.63
CA HIS A 275 42.41 45.21 16.89
C HIS A 275 42.43 46.74 16.80
N GLU A 276 41.59 47.34 15.96
CA GLU A 276 41.54 48.79 15.78
C GLU A 276 40.85 49.45 16.98
N TYR A 277 39.79 48.81 17.50
CA TYR A 277 39.15 49.23 18.75
C TYR A 277 40.08 49.09 19.95
N LEU A 278 40.82 47.97 20.07
CA LEU A 278 41.83 47.78 21.11
C LEU A 278 42.93 48.84 21.02
N PHE A 279 43.40 49.18 19.82
CA PHE A 279 44.42 50.21 19.62
C PHE A 279 43.92 51.59 20.07
N ARG A 280 42.72 52.01 19.65
CA ARG A 280 42.11 53.29 20.07
C ARG A 280 41.90 53.34 21.59
N TYR A 281 41.46 52.24 22.18
CA TYR A 281 41.29 52.09 23.63
C TYR A 281 42.62 52.26 24.39
N LEU A 282 43.68 51.58 23.95
CA LEU A 282 45.02 51.68 24.55
C LEU A 282 45.58 53.11 24.41
N MET A 283 45.42 53.75 23.25
CA MET A 283 45.87 55.12 23.03
C MET A 283 45.16 56.14 23.93
N LYS A 284 43.84 55.99 24.13
CA LYS A 284 43.05 56.84 25.04
C LYS A 284 43.49 56.65 26.50
N LYS A 285 43.77 55.41 26.91
CA LYS A 285 44.30 55.08 28.24
C LYS A 285 45.67 55.72 28.49
N GLU A 286 46.54 55.70 27.49
CA GLU A 286 47.89 56.27 27.59
C GLU A 286 47.88 57.81 27.60
N ALA A 287 46.97 58.43 26.84
CA ALA A 287 46.74 59.87 26.89
C ALA A 287 46.23 60.34 28.27
N LEU A 288 45.30 59.60 28.88
CA LEU A 288 44.77 59.89 30.23
C LEU A 288 45.79 59.69 31.35
N LYS A 289 46.74 58.76 31.18
CA LYS A 289 47.89 58.65 32.10
C LYS A 289 48.79 59.88 32.00
N ARG A 290 49.05 60.37 30.78
CA ARG A 290 49.88 61.57 30.57
C ARG A 290 49.22 62.84 31.10
N SER A 291 47.90 62.99 30.96
CA SER A 291 47.17 64.16 31.48
C SER A 291 47.09 64.24 33.01
N LYS A 292 47.34 63.14 33.72
CA LYS A 292 47.45 63.12 35.20
C LYS A 292 48.85 63.42 35.72
N VAL A 293 49.85 63.52 34.84
CA VAL A 293 51.25 63.74 35.21
C VAL A 293 51.69 65.19 34.97
N ASP A 294 50.94 66.02 34.23
CA ASP A 294 51.31 67.42 34.03
C ASP A 294 50.10 68.35 33.77
N PRO A 295 49.74 69.29 34.68
CA PRO A 295 48.63 70.21 34.47
C PRO A 295 48.92 71.37 33.48
N SER A 296 50.12 71.44 32.89
CA SER A 296 50.63 72.66 32.25
C SER A 296 50.41 72.78 30.73
N LEU A 297 49.71 71.85 30.07
CA LEU A 297 49.59 71.81 28.59
C LEU A 297 48.20 72.16 28.00
N ASN A 298 47.32 72.81 28.76
CA ASN A 298 46.02 73.31 28.27
C ASN A 298 46.08 74.74 27.69
N LEU A 299 47.13 75.08 26.93
CA LEU A 299 47.30 76.40 26.33
C LEU A 299 48.02 76.33 24.98
N ALA A 300 47.55 75.47 24.09
CA ALA A 300 47.78 75.61 22.64
C ALA A 300 46.87 74.61 21.91
N LEU A 301 45.65 75.04 21.59
CA LEU A 301 44.81 74.59 20.47
C LEU A 301 43.45 75.30 20.61
N SER A 302 43.48 76.62 20.41
CA SER A 302 42.39 77.33 19.72
C SER A 302 42.44 76.98 18.24
#